data_AF-A0A369UJ91-F1
#
_entry.id   AF-A0A369UJ91-F1
#
_cell.length_a   1.000
_cell.length_b   1.000
_cell.length_c   1.000
_cell.angle_alpha   90.00
_cell.angle_beta   90.00
_cell.angle_gamma   90.00
#
_symmetry.space_group_name_H-M   'P 1'
#
loop_
_entity.id
_entity.type
_entity.pdbx_description
1 polymer ?
#
loop_
_entity_poly.entity_id
_entity_poly.type
_entity_poly.pdbx_seq_one_letter_code
_entity_poly.pdbx_strand_id
1 'polypeptide(L)'
;MLEYQPGLLKGTCSATRRPLSAASVNAYIDEAVLFLYWAAERGYRPPFKVPRRRIRVKGGRGNHSLSYIGKVALQRHGKMQVVSDALPTLPTPEEVSRWLKGIRVRAPVKALAYEFMLRTGSRLSETNQIRAACFPNKEFEGGERWSSRWLNQGWVPVTLRYGVKGGKVEPASSLSTRSRTVQVPIDLAERIWDYKKLIRPTQLRRFKQNGAERDLSDGRLWLGERKSQPVSNTMLYRTWTDSLFCPKDWNPHDGRHFFAVEKVCEYIRQMMALHGKGEPLSVNVGWLHGLMAGQVRLILSPLMGHVTEETTMRYLTCAHQRLIETFGHPALDWNDLLDSDDLGDE
;
A
#
# COMPACT_ATOMS: atom_id res chain seq x y z
N MET A 1 19.32 27.96 -13.40
CA MET A 1 18.68 26.63 -13.50
C MET A 1 19.59 25.58 -14.14
N LEU A 2 20.40 25.95 -15.16
CA LEU A 2 21.32 25.05 -15.87
C LEU A 2 22.32 24.31 -14.95
N GLU A 3 22.78 24.93 -13.85
CA GLU A 3 23.72 24.29 -12.90
C GLU A 3 23.03 23.59 -11.72
N TYR A 4 21.76 23.92 -11.44
CA TYR A 4 21.06 23.38 -10.26
C TYR A 4 20.73 21.90 -10.42
N GLN A 5 20.24 21.50 -11.61
CA GLN A 5 19.95 20.09 -11.90
C GLN A 5 21.22 19.20 -11.88
N PRO A 6 22.30 19.54 -12.60
CA PRO A 6 23.58 18.84 -12.47
C PRO A 6 24.16 18.86 -11.06
N GLY A 7 24.00 19.97 -10.33
CA GLY A 7 24.48 20.11 -8.96
C GLY A 7 23.71 19.23 -7.97
N LEU A 8 22.41 19.02 -8.16
CA LEU A 8 21.64 18.07 -7.34
C LEU A 8 22.02 16.61 -7.66
N LEU A 9 22.33 16.29 -8.92
CA LEU A 9 22.82 14.97 -9.32
C LEU A 9 24.22 14.67 -8.75
N LYS A 10 25.10 15.67 -8.73
CA LYS A 10 26.45 15.56 -8.14
C LYS A 10 26.46 15.71 -6.62
N GLY A 11 25.33 16.12 -6.03
CA GLY A 11 25.20 16.42 -4.60
C GLY A 11 25.71 17.80 -4.18
N THR A 12 26.38 18.56 -5.03
CA THR A 12 26.92 19.90 -4.71
C THR A 12 25.84 20.93 -4.37
N CYS A 13 24.63 20.77 -4.90
CA CYS A 13 23.46 21.61 -4.58
C CYS A 13 22.47 20.93 -3.63
N SER A 14 22.81 19.78 -3.03
CA SER A 14 21.96 19.10 -2.05
C SER A 14 22.32 19.53 -0.62
N ALA A 15 21.33 19.62 0.26
CA ALA A 15 21.54 20.00 1.66
C ALA A 15 22.48 19.03 2.40
N THR A 16 22.46 17.74 2.03
CA THR A 16 23.28 16.68 2.63
C THR A 16 24.62 16.47 1.91
N ARG A 17 24.94 17.27 0.89
CA ARG A 17 26.10 17.09 -0.01
C ARG A 17 26.19 15.70 -0.65
N ARG A 18 25.04 15.03 -0.86
CA ARG A 18 24.95 13.69 -1.46
C ARG A 18 24.20 13.75 -2.78
N PRO A 19 24.61 12.96 -3.80
CA PRO A 19 23.84 12.76 -5.01
C PRO A 19 22.38 12.39 -4.72
N LEU A 20 21.44 12.98 -5.47
CA LEU A 20 20.01 12.67 -5.38
C LEU A 20 19.53 11.80 -6.55
N SER A 21 18.51 10.97 -6.30
CA SER A 21 17.87 10.16 -7.34
C SER A 21 17.21 11.03 -8.42
N ALA A 22 17.07 10.50 -9.65
CA ALA A 22 16.40 11.19 -10.74
C ALA A 22 14.97 11.66 -10.36
N ALA A 23 14.24 10.86 -9.58
CA ALA A 23 12.91 11.20 -9.08
C ALA A 23 12.96 12.39 -8.10
N SER A 24 13.89 12.37 -7.16
CA SER A 24 14.10 13.46 -6.19
C SER A 24 14.51 14.75 -6.89
N VAL A 25 15.49 14.69 -7.80
CA VAL A 25 15.93 15.87 -8.57
C VAL A 25 14.78 16.45 -9.40
N ASN A 26 13.98 15.60 -10.06
CA ASN A 26 12.80 16.06 -10.78
C ASN A 26 11.81 16.81 -9.87
N ALA A 27 11.55 16.30 -8.67
CA ALA A 27 10.66 16.95 -7.70
C ALA A 27 11.19 18.32 -7.26
N TYR A 28 12.49 18.43 -6.94
CA TYR A 28 13.12 19.69 -6.53
C TYR A 28 13.07 20.73 -7.65
N ILE A 29 13.32 20.33 -8.89
CA ILE A 29 13.25 21.26 -10.02
C ILE A 29 11.81 21.68 -10.30
N ASP A 30 10.86 20.73 -10.22
CA ASP A 30 9.45 21.04 -10.45
C ASP A 30 8.92 22.03 -9.38
N GLU A 31 9.36 21.90 -8.11
CA GLU A 31 9.07 22.85 -7.02
C GLU A 31 9.74 24.21 -7.27
N ALA A 32 11.03 24.23 -7.63
CA ALA A 32 11.74 25.48 -7.93
C ALA A 32 11.09 26.22 -9.10
N VAL A 33 10.65 25.50 -10.14
CA VAL A 33 9.88 26.05 -11.25
C VAL A 33 8.55 26.63 -10.77
N LEU A 34 7.82 25.91 -9.91
CA LEU A 34 6.54 26.38 -9.36
C LEU A 34 6.71 27.68 -8.56
N PHE A 35 7.71 27.73 -7.68
CA PHE A 35 8.06 28.95 -6.93
C PHE A 35 8.39 30.11 -7.87
N LEU A 36 9.18 29.85 -8.90
CA LEU A 36 9.58 30.87 -9.88
C LEU A 36 8.40 31.38 -10.72
N TYR A 37 7.39 30.56 -10.97
CA TYR A 37 6.12 30.97 -11.60
C TYR A 37 5.30 31.84 -10.64
N TRP A 38 5.10 31.38 -9.40
CA TRP A 38 4.42 32.14 -8.36
C TRP A 38 5.07 33.52 -8.14
N ALA A 39 6.40 33.58 -8.07
CA ALA A 39 7.14 34.82 -7.89
C ALA A 39 6.94 35.79 -9.07
N ALA A 40 6.80 35.27 -10.29
CA ALA A 40 6.50 36.08 -11.46
C ALA A 40 5.06 36.61 -11.44
N GLU A 41 4.08 35.77 -11.06
CA GLU A 41 2.68 36.18 -10.91
C GLU A 41 2.49 37.25 -9.82
N ARG A 42 3.33 37.23 -8.80
CA ARG A 42 3.36 38.23 -7.71
C ARG A 42 4.20 39.46 -8.03
N GLY A 43 4.80 39.54 -9.21
CA GLY A 43 5.61 40.70 -9.63
C GLY A 43 7.00 40.78 -8.99
N TYR A 44 7.43 39.78 -8.22
CA TYR A 44 8.78 39.73 -7.65
C TYR A 44 9.86 39.47 -8.70
N ARG A 45 9.47 39.03 -9.90
CA ARG A 45 10.38 38.86 -11.04
C ARG A 45 9.62 38.91 -12.37
N PRO A 46 10.33 39.14 -13.49
CA PRO A 46 9.71 39.04 -14.81
C PRO A 46 9.18 37.63 -15.11
N PRO A 47 8.09 37.51 -15.90
CA PRO A 47 7.63 36.25 -16.43
C PRO A 47 8.73 35.50 -17.20
N PHE A 48 8.69 34.17 -17.15
CA PHE A 48 9.64 33.33 -17.85
C PHE A 48 8.94 32.09 -18.40
N LYS A 49 9.50 31.52 -19.47
CA LYS A 49 8.99 30.30 -20.09
C LYS A 49 9.89 29.13 -19.74
N VAL A 50 9.29 28.08 -19.19
CA VAL A 50 9.96 26.78 -19.04
C VAL A 50 9.78 26.01 -20.35
N PRO A 51 10.86 25.61 -21.05
CA PRO A 51 10.75 24.80 -22.26
C PRO A 51 10.03 23.48 -21.95
N ARG A 52 9.00 23.15 -22.73
CA ARG A 52 8.20 21.92 -22.58
C ARG A 52 8.18 21.16 -23.91
N ARG A 53 8.31 19.84 -23.84
CA ARG A 53 8.07 18.92 -24.97
C ARG A 53 6.72 18.24 -24.81
N ARG A 54 6.05 17.98 -25.93
CA ARG A 54 4.83 17.17 -25.96
C ARG A 54 5.22 15.70 -25.82
N ILE A 55 4.62 15.01 -24.86
CA ILE A 55 4.74 13.56 -24.71
C ILE A 55 3.35 12.93 -24.83
N ARG A 56 3.26 11.76 -25.46
CA ARG A 56 2.04 10.94 -25.39
C ARG A 56 2.08 10.18 -24.07
N VAL A 57 1.06 10.38 -23.24
CA VAL A 57 0.87 9.67 -21.98
C VAL A 57 -0.35 8.77 -22.14
N LYS A 58 -0.24 7.50 -21.72
CA LYS A 58 -1.41 6.60 -21.69
C LYS A 58 -2.46 7.17 -20.74
N GLY A 59 -3.70 7.30 -21.21
CA GLY A 59 -4.79 7.89 -20.44
C GLY A 59 -5.21 6.98 -19.28
N GLY A 60 -4.77 7.28 -18.06
CA GLY A 60 -5.25 6.57 -16.86
C GLY A 60 -6.68 6.97 -16.52
N ARG A 61 -7.69 6.28 -17.09
CA ARG A 61 -9.08 6.19 -16.60
C ARG A 61 -9.84 5.15 -17.44
N GLY A 62 -9.94 3.92 -16.94
CA GLY A 62 -10.67 2.82 -17.56
C GLY A 62 -12.17 2.81 -17.22
N ASN A 63 -12.90 3.90 -17.48
CA ASN A 63 -14.37 3.93 -17.36
C ASN A 63 -15.12 3.97 -18.70
N HIS A 64 -14.43 4.12 -19.84
CA HIS A 64 -15.07 4.11 -21.17
C HIS A 64 -14.18 3.42 -22.20
N SER A 65 -14.78 2.82 -23.22
CA SER A 65 -14.16 2.13 -24.37
C SER A 65 -13.22 2.99 -25.23
N LEU A 66 -13.02 4.26 -24.87
CA LEU A 66 -12.13 5.23 -25.53
C LEU A 66 -10.78 5.42 -24.81
N SER A 67 -10.45 4.58 -23.82
CA SER A 67 -9.24 4.69 -23.00
C SER A 67 -7.91 4.47 -23.74
N TYR A 68 -7.95 4.06 -25.02
CA TYR A 68 -6.77 3.92 -25.88
C TYR A 68 -6.27 5.25 -26.47
N ILE A 69 -7.03 6.35 -26.34
CA ILE A 69 -6.61 7.66 -26.86
C ILE A 69 -5.54 8.23 -25.92
N GLY A 70 -4.28 8.08 -26.32
CA GLY A 70 -3.13 8.67 -25.62
C GLY A 70 -3.33 10.17 -25.42
N LYS A 71 -3.25 10.63 -24.18
CA LYS A 71 -3.32 12.06 -23.86
C LYS A 71 -1.98 12.71 -24.17
N VAL A 72 -1.99 13.82 -24.90
CA VAL A 72 -0.79 14.64 -25.07
C VAL A 72 -0.59 15.45 -23.80
N ALA A 73 0.47 15.15 -23.04
CA ALA A 73 0.88 15.95 -21.89
C ALA A 73 2.11 16.79 -22.25
N LEU A 74 2.23 17.96 -21.62
CA LEU A 74 3.43 18.79 -21.73
C LEU A 74 4.39 18.44 -20.60
N GLN A 75 5.57 17.92 -20.95
CA GLN A 75 6.63 17.60 -20.01
C GLN A 75 7.75 18.64 -20.11
N ARG A 76 8.30 19.10 -18.99
CA ARG A 76 9.48 19.97 -18.97
C ARG A 76 10.66 19.34 -19.70
N HIS A 77 11.35 20.12 -20.51
CA HIS A 77 12.59 19.70 -21.18
C HIS A 77 13.67 19.38 -20.12
N GLY A 78 14.38 18.28 -20.29
CA GLY A 78 15.37 17.80 -19.30
C GLY A 78 14.78 17.12 -18.06
N LYS A 79 13.46 16.84 -18.02
CA LYS A 79 12.89 15.95 -16.98
C LYS A 79 13.50 14.55 -17.16
N MET A 80 14.16 14.06 -16.12
CA MET A 80 14.87 12.79 -16.18
C MET A 80 13.89 11.63 -16.21
N GLN A 81 14.23 10.59 -16.97
CA GLN A 81 13.49 9.34 -16.93
C GLN A 81 13.70 8.70 -15.56
N VAL A 82 12.59 8.46 -14.87
CA VAL A 82 12.59 7.62 -13.68
C VAL A 82 12.38 6.21 -14.22
N VAL A 83 13.41 5.36 -14.11
CA VAL A 83 13.23 3.94 -14.39
C VAL A 83 12.15 3.46 -13.42
N SER A 84 11.10 2.86 -13.96
CA SER A 84 10.09 2.22 -13.14
C SER A 84 10.74 0.98 -12.56
N ASP A 85 11.32 1.10 -11.37
CA ASP A 85 11.86 -0.06 -10.66
C ASP A 85 10.75 -1.12 -10.58
N ALA A 86 11.11 -2.36 -10.93
CA ALA A 86 10.28 -3.51 -10.62
C ALA A 86 9.93 -3.46 -9.13
N LEU A 87 8.77 -4.01 -8.74
CA LEU A 87 8.47 -4.12 -7.31
C LEU A 87 9.62 -4.86 -6.62
N PRO A 88 10.05 -4.42 -5.44
CA PRO A 88 11.09 -5.11 -4.69
C PRO A 88 10.65 -6.55 -4.43
N THR A 89 11.61 -7.48 -4.33
CA THR A 89 11.34 -8.87 -3.95
C THR A 89 10.57 -8.86 -2.63
N LEU A 90 9.33 -9.33 -2.67
CA LEU A 90 8.44 -9.33 -1.50
C LEU A 90 8.72 -10.57 -0.64
N PRO A 91 8.77 -10.43 0.70
CA PRO A 91 8.96 -11.57 1.58
C PRO A 91 7.83 -12.59 1.42
N THR A 92 8.13 -13.85 1.76
CA THR A 92 7.16 -14.94 1.79
C THR A 92 6.14 -14.78 2.93
N PRO A 93 4.95 -15.40 2.84
CA PRO A 93 3.99 -15.43 3.94
C PRO A 93 4.59 -15.95 5.27
N GLU A 94 5.48 -16.93 5.20
CA GLU A 94 6.16 -17.55 6.34
C GLU A 94 7.11 -16.56 7.03
N GLU A 95 7.89 -15.82 6.24
CA GLU A 95 8.79 -14.78 6.74
C GLU A 95 8.00 -13.64 7.39
N VAL A 96 6.92 -13.17 6.74
CA VAL A 96 6.05 -12.14 7.31
C VAL A 96 5.39 -12.62 8.60
N SER A 97 4.95 -13.88 8.65
CA SER A 97 4.36 -14.50 9.86
C SER A 97 5.37 -14.55 11.00
N ARG A 98 6.61 -15.01 10.73
CA ARG A 98 7.71 -15.06 11.71
C ARG A 98 8.05 -13.66 12.24
N TRP A 99 8.18 -12.70 11.33
CA TRP A 99 8.42 -11.29 11.66
C TRP A 99 7.33 -10.70 12.56
N LEU A 100 6.06 -10.89 12.19
CA LEU A 100 4.93 -10.35 12.93
C LEU A 100 4.80 -10.99 14.32
N LYS A 101 5.04 -12.31 14.43
CA LYS A 101 5.09 -13.02 15.72
C LYS A 101 6.16 -12.44 16.63
N GLY A 102 7.37 -12.20 16.11
CA GLY A 102 8.46 -11.58 16.87
C GLY A 102 8.10 -10.20 17.43
N ILE A 103 7.45 -9.36 16.62
CA ILE A 103 6.98 -8.04 17.06
C ILE A 103 5.88 -8.19 18.12
N ARG A 104 4.93 -9.11 17.95
CA ARG A 104 3.79 -9.27 18.85
C ARG A 104 4.19 -9.53 20.30
N VAL A 105 5.32 -10.20 20.53
CA VAL A 105 5.86 -10.44 21.87
C VAL A 105 6.28 -9.14 22.58
N ARG A 106 6.87 -8.19 21.85
CA ARG A 106 7.45 -6.95 22.42
C ARG A 106 6.53 -5.74 22.31
N ALA A 107 5.73 -5.68 21.25
CA ALA A 107 4.89 -4.56 20.88
C ALA A 107 3.54 -5.06 20.31
N PRO A 108 2.67 -5.66 21.15
CA PRO A 108 1.41 -6.26 20.72
C PRO A 108 0.45 -5.28 20.03
N VAL A 109 0.40 -4.01 20.44
CA VAL A 109 -0.48 -3.01 19.81
C VAL A 109 0.05 -2.62 18.43
N LYS A 110 1.37 -2.42 18.30
CA LYS A 110 1.97 -2.15 16.99
C LYS A 110 1.86 -3.36 16.06
N ALA A 111 2.02 -4.58 16.57
CA ALA A 111 1.78 -5.80 15.81
C ALA A 111 0.34 -5.86 15.28
N LEU A 112 -0.66 -5.51 16.11
CA LEU A 112 -2.06 -5.44 15.68
C LEU A 112 -2.27 -4.38 14.58
N ALA A 113 -1.59 -3.23 14.68
CA ALA A 113 -1.61 -2.20 13.64
C ALA A 113 -0.96 -2.68 12.32
N TYR A 114 0.16 -3.40 12.39
CA TYR A 114 0.81 -3.98 11.20
C TYR A 114 -0.03 -5.06 10.56
N GLU A 115 -0.67 -5.91 11.36
CA GLU A 115 -1.57 -6.93 10.85
C GLU A 115 -2.78 -6.30 10.16
N PHE A 116 -3.35 -5.24 10.74
CA PHE A 116 -4.36 -4.43 10.06
C PHE A 116 -3.87 -3.92 8.71
N MET A 117 -2.65 -3.39 8.66
CA MET A 117 -2.06 -2.90 7.40
C MET A 117 -1.89 -4.01 6.36
N LEU A 118 -1.32 -5.14 6.76
CA LEU A 118 -1.01 -6.28 5.90
C LEU A 118 -2.26 -7.02 5.42
N ARG A 119 -3.38 -6.96 6.16
CA ARG A 119 -4.61 -7.67 5.82
C ARG A 119 -5.68 -6.78 5.19
N THR A 120 -5.46 -5.47 5.12
CA THR A 120 -6.40 -4.52 4.49
C THR A 120 -5.77 -3.67 3.38
N GLY A 121 -4.46 -3.76 3.19
CA GLY A 121 -3.71 -2.93 2.24
C GLY A 121 -3.77 -1.44 2.57
N SER A 122 -4.00 -1.06 3.82
CA SER A 122 -3.93 0.34 4.25
C SER A 122 -2.51 0.88 4.13
N ARG A 123 -2.38 2.19 3.86
CA ARG A 123 -1.07 2.85 3.93
C ARG A 123 -0.67 2.99 5.39
N LEU A 124 0.64 3.07 5.66
CA LEU A 124 1.14 3.34 7.01
C LEU A 124 0.47 4.57 7.67
N SER A 125 0.27 5.65 6.90
CA SER A 125 -0.40 6.86 7.40
C SER A 125 -1.89 6.65 7.70
N GLU A 126 -2.59 5.86 6.89
CA GLU A 126 -4.01 5.52 7.10
C GLU A 126 -4.16 4.62 8.34
N THR A 127 -3.30 3.61 8.46
CA THR A 127 -3.20 2.74 9.65
C THR A 127 -2.93 3.56 10.89
N ASN A 128 -1.94 4.45 10.86
CA ASN A 128 -1.54 5.23 12.02
C ASN A 128 -2.60 6.23 12.49
N GLN A 129 -3.31 6.86 11.54
CA GLN A 129 -4.29 7.91 11.84
C GLN A 129 -5.72 7.38 12.00
N ILE A 130 -5.94 6.06 11.88
CA ILE A 130 -7.28 5.50 12.06
C ILE A 130 -7.78 5.77 13.48
N ARG A 131 -9.06 6.13 13.58
CA ARG A 131 -9.71 6.43 14.86
C ARG A 131 -10.49 5.24 15.38
N ALA A 132 -10.66 5.14 16.69
CA ALA A 132 -11.47 4.08 17.31
C ALA A 132 -12.94 4.13 16.87
N ALA A 133 -13.45 5.31 16.52
CA ALA A 133 -14.79 5.52 15.97
C ALA A 133 -14.94 5.08 14.50
N CYS A 134 -13.83 4.80 13.78
CA CYS A 134 -13.92 4.25 12.42
C CYS A 134 -14.36 2.79 12.38
N PHE A 135 -14.32 2.09 13.52
CA PHE A 135 -14.72 0.69 13.64
C PHE A 135 -16.16 0.60 14.17
N PRO A 136 -17.05 -0.13 13.48
CA PRO A 136 -18.39 -0.39 13.98
C PRO A 136 -18.33 -1.19 15.29
N ASN A 137 -19.30 -0.97 16.17
CA ASN A 137 -19.34 -1.64 17.46
C ASN A 137 -19.83 -3.09 17.30
N LYS A 138 -19.21 -4.03 18.01
CA LYS A 138 -19.68 -5.42 18.04
C LYS A 138 -20.97 -5.55 18.86
N GLU A 139 -21.02 -4.82 19.97
CA GLU A 139 -22.16 -4.73 20.88
C GLU A 139 -22.92 -3.42 20.65
N PHE A 140 -24.24 -3.44 20.76
CA PHE A 140 -25.08 -2.27 20.48
C PHE A 140 -24.99 -1.27 21.64
N GLU A 141 -24.13 -0.27 21.50
CA GLU A 141 -24.18 0.98 22.26
C GLU A 141 -24.06 2.14 21.27
N GLY A 142 -25.22 2.66 20.83
CA GLY A 142 -25.33 3.94 20.11
C GLY A 142 -24.71 4.03 18.72
N GLY A 143 -24.49 2.92 18.00
CA GLY A 143 -23.90 2.92 16.65
C GLY A 143 -24.25 1.69 15.81
N GLU A 144 -23.68 1.61 14.59
CA GLU A 144 -23.89 0.49 13.66
C GLU A 144 -23.26 -0.80 14.22
N ARG A 145 -24.11 -1.80 14.48
CA ARG A 145 -23.72 -3.12 14.98
C ARG A 145 -23.17 -3.98 13.85
N TRP A 146 -22.27 -4.91 14.18
CA TRP A 146 -21.90 -5.99 13.25
C TRP A 146 -23.14 -6.74 12.76
N SER A 147 -23.41 -6.65 11.45
CA SER A 147 -24.57 -7.30 10.85
C SER A 147 -24.29 -8.78 10.56
N SER A 148 -25.33 -9.61 10.59
CA SER A 148 -25.26 -11.03 10.19
C SER A 148 -24.74 -11.18 8.76
N ARG A 149 -25.02 -10.21 7.87
CA ARG A 149 -24.48 -10.16 6.51
C ARG A 149 -22.95 -10.08 6.50
N TRP A 150 -22.36 -9.22 7.33
CA TRP A 150 -20.90 -9.07 7.42
C TRP A 150 -20.25 -10.33 7.98
N LEU A 151 -20.87 -10.93 8.99
CA LEU A 151 -20.42 -12.19 9.58
C LEU A 151 -20.40 -13.32 8.54
N ASN A 152 -21.47 -13.45 7.75
CA ASN A 152 -21.55 -14.44 6.67
C ASN A 152 -20.55 -14.18 5.54
N GLN A 153 -20.14 -12.92 5.34
CA GLN A 153 -19.14 -12.53 4.34
C GLN A 153 -17.69 -12.69 4.83
N GLY A 154 -17.47 -12.95 6.13
CA GLY A 154 -16.14 -13.14 6.68
C GLY A 154 -15.38 -11.86 7.02
N TRP A 155 -16.01 -10.67 6.92
CA TRP A 155 -15.33 -9.38 7.16
C TRP A 155 -16.26 -8.28 7.66
N VAL A 156 -15.67 -7.29 8.33
CA VAL A 156 -16.32 -6.07 8.84
C VAL A 156 -15.85 -4.85 8.03
N PRO A 157 -16.76 -4.02 7.50
CA PRO A 157 -16.38 -2.80 6.79
C PRO A 157 -15.83 -1.74 7.74
N VAL A 158 -14.71 -1.13 7.35
CA VAL A 158 -14.08 -0.03 8.10
C VAL A 158 -13.74 1.12 7.17
N THR A 159 -14.21 2.32 7.51
CA THR A 159 -13.99 3.51 6.68
C THR A 159 -12.67 4.20 7.04
N LEU A 160 -11.73 4.20 6.10
CA LEU A 160 -10.51 4.99 6.14
C LEU A 160 -10.79 6.40 5.63
N ARG A 161 -10.77 7.38 6.54
CA ARG A 161 -11.00 8.80 6.25
C ARG A 161 -9.93 9.75 6.80
N TYR A 162 -8.95 9.19 7.52
CA TYR A 162 -7.80 9.90 8.08
C TYR A 162 -6.49 9.35 7.49
N GLY A 163 -5.42 10.15 7.46
CA GLY A 163 -4.14 9.72 6.89
C GLY A 163 -4.13 9.51 5.37
N VAL A 164 -5.23 9.78 4.68
CA VAL A 164 -5.36 9.71 3.22
C VAL A 164 -4.65 10.91 2.57
N LYS A 165 -3.88 10.64 1.51
CA LYS A 165 -3.16 11.65 0.72
C LYS A 165 -4.15 12.50 -0.08
N GLY A 166 -3.99 13.82 -0.05
CA GLY A 166 -4.80 14.76 -0.82
C GLY A 166 -5.48 15.81 0.06
N GLY A 167 -6.48 16.48 -0.51
CA GLY A 167 -7.23 17.55 0.14
C GLY A 167 -7.83 17.15 1.49
N LYS A 168 -7.85 18.12 2.40
CA LYS A 168 -8.49 18.02 3.71
C LYS A 168 -9.80 18.80 3.69
N VAL A 169 -10.77 18.36 4.48
CA VAL A 169 -12.08 19.03 4.55
C VAL A 169 -11.91 20.47 5.02
N GLU A 170 -11.00 20.68 5.97
CA GLU A 170 -10.64 22.01 6.46
C GLU A 170 -9.11 22.16 6.49
N PRO A 171 -8.59 23.40 6.39
CA PRO A 171 -7.19 23.69 6.70
C PRO A 171 -6.82 23.13 8.08
N ALA A 172 -5.67 22.45 8.19
CA ALA A 172 -5.20 21.74 9.39
C ALA A 172 -5.99 20.49 9.83
N SER A 173 -7.10 20.13 9.19
CA SER A 173 -7.84 18.90 9.53
C SER A 173 -7.11 17.64 9.10
N SER A 174 -7.20 16.59 9.92
CA SER A 174 -6.74 15.24 9.55
C SER A 174 -7.73 14.52 8.62
N LEU A 175 -8.99 14.98 8.57
CA LEU A 175 -10.07 14.41 7.79
C LEU A 175 -9.85 14.71 6.30
N SER A 176 -9.79 13.66 5.50
CA SER A 176 -9.63 13.80 4.05
C SER A 176 -10.98 13.99 3.36
N THR A 177 -10.97 14.75 2.26
CA THR A 177 -12.10 14.83 1.33
C THR A 177 -12.37 13.52 0.60
N ARG A 178 -11.41 12.58 0.63
CA ARG A 178 -11.55 11.23 0.07
C ARG A 178 -11.54 10.21 1.18
N SER A 179 -12.57 9.38 1.22
CA SER A 179 -12.64 8.21 2.09
C SER A 179 -12.75 6.93 1.27
N ARG A 180 -12.32 5.82 1.83
CA ARG A 180 -12.54 4.48 1.25
C ARG A 180 -12.87 3.48 2.35
N THR A 181 -13.68 2.49 2.02
CA THR A 181 -13.99 1.38 2.93
C THR A 181 -13.04 0.23 2.64
N VAL A 182 -12.45 -0.34 3.69
CA VAL A 182 -11.68 -1.58 3.65
C VAL A 182 -12.44 -2.70 4.33
N GLN A 183 -12.19 -3.92 3.89
CA GLN A 183 -12.74 -5.13 4.49
C GLN A 183 -11.75 -5.67 5.51
N VAL A 184 -12.13 -5.66 6.78
CA VAL A 184 -11.31 -6.20 7.88
C VAL A 184 -11.79 -7.63 8.17
N PRO A 185 -10.94 -8.67 8.02
CA PRO A 185 -11.33 -10.04 8.36
C PRO A 185 -11.86 -10.16 9.80
N ILE A 186 -12.87 -10.99 10.03
CA ILE A 186 -13.56 -11.09 11.33
C ILE A 186 -12.58 -11.38 12.47
N ASP A 187 -11.67 -12.34 12.30
CA ASP A 187 -10.71 -12.72 13.35
C ASP A 187 -9.79 -11.56 13.77
N LEU A 188 -9.49 -10.65 12.84
CA LEU A 188 -8.73 -9.44 13.13
C LEU A 188 -9.64 -8.37 13.75
N ALA A 189 -10.86 -8.21 13.24
CA ALA A 189 -11.84 -7.27 13.76
C ALA A 189 -12.18 -7.58 15.23
N GLU A 190 -12.26 -8.86 15.60
CA GLU A 190 -12.48 -9.30 16.99
C GLU A 190 -11.32 -8.91 17.90
N ARG A 191 -10.08 -9.19 17.49
CA ARG A 191 -8.91 -8.78 18.28
C ARG A 191 -8.78 -7.27 18.42
N ILE A 192 -9.18 -6.50 17.40
CA ILE A 192 -9.24 -5.03 17.47
C ILE A 192 -10.36 -4.59 18.42
N TRP A 193 -11.51 -5.27 18.41
CA TRP A 193 -12.60 -5.02 19.34
C TRP A 193 -12.18 -5.26 20.78
N ASP A 194 -11.55 -6.39 21.07
CA ASP A 194 -11.04 -6.72 22.41
C ASP A 194 -10.01 -5.69 22.88
N TYR A 195 -9.10 -5.28 21.99
CA TYR A 195 -8.19 -4.18 22.28
C TYR A 195 -8.94 -2.88 22.62
N LYS A 196 -9.95 -2.49 21.81
CA LYS A 196 -10.75 -1.27 21.99
C LYS A 196 -11.52 -1.30 23.32
N LYS A 197 -12.06 -2.45 23.72
CA LYS A 197 -12.91 -2.61 24.90
C LYS A 197 -12.11 -2.81 26.19
N LEU A 198 -11.04 -3.59 26.16
CA LEU A 198 -10.36 -4.04 27.38
C LEU A 198 -9.04 -3.30 27.65
N ILE A 199 -8.23 -3.11 26.60
CA ILE A 199 -6.84 -2.64 26.75
C ILE A 199 -6.76 -1.12 26.60
N ARG A 200 -7.38 -0.58 25.54
CA ARG A 200 -7.31 0.84 25.18
C ARG A 200 -7.85 1.77 26.27
N PRO A 201 -8.97 1.50 26.97
CA PRO A 201 -9.44 2.38 28.04
C PRO A 201 -8.45 2.49 29.19
N THR A 202 -7.79 1.38 29.56
CA THR A 202 -6.74 1.35 30.58
C THR A 202 -5.52 2.16 30.14
N GLN A 203 -5.10 2.05 28.87
CA GLN A 203 -4.01 2.86 28.31
C GLN A 203 -4.37 4.35 28.30
N LEU A 204 -5.58 4.72 27.89
CA LEU A 204 -6.06 6.10 27.94
C LEU A 204 -6.03 6.67 29.36
N ARG A 205 -6.48 5.89 30.35
CA ARG A 205 -6.44 6.30 31.76
C ARG A 205 -5.01 6.58 32.22
N ARG A 206 -4.06 5.67 31.93
CA ARG A 206 -2.64 5.86 32.26
C ARG A 206 -2.03 7.08 31.58
N PHE A 207 -2.39 7.32 30.31
CA PHE A 207 -1.90 8.49 29.58
C PHE A 207 -2.37 9.80 30.22
N LYS A 208 -3.66 9.88 30.60
CA LYS A 208 -4.21 11.05 31.30
C LYS A 208 -3.57 11.28 32.67
N GLN A 209 -3.31 10.21 33.42
CA GLN A 209 -2.65 10.29 34.74
C GLN A 209 -1.21 10.81 34.66
N ASN A 210 -0.51 10.61 33.55
CA ASN A 210 0.86 11.07 33.36
C ASN A 210 0.98 12.57 33.01
N GLY A 211 -0.06 13.37 33.28
CA GLY A 211 -0.06 14.83 33.07
C GLY A 211 0.05 15.25 31.61
N ALA A 212 -0.24 14.36 30.67
CA ALA A 212 -0.21 14.69 29.26
C ALA A 212 -1.45 15.53 28.90
N GLU A 213 -1.30 16.87 28.89
CA GLU A 213 -2.27 17.83 28.34
C GLU A 213 -2.48 17.68 26.83
N ARG A 214 -1.72 16.79 26.16
CA ARG A 214 -1.91 16.51 24.73
C ARG A 214 -3.30 15.94 24.51
N ASP A 215 -4.12 16.76 23.88
CA ASP A 215 -5.50 16.48 23.56
C ASP A 215 -5.63 15.14 22.79
N LEU A 216 -6.21 14.15 23.47
CA LEU A 216 -6.59 12.86 22.89
C LEU A 216 -7.93 12.97 22.14
N SER A 217 -8.48 14.17 21.95
CA SER A 217 -9.66 14.44 21.11
C SER A 217 -9.53 13.89 19.69
N ASP A 218 -8.31 13.63 19.23
CA ASP A 218 -8.06 13.05 17.92
C ASP A 218 -8.61 11.61 17.78
N GLY A 219 -8.87 10.91 18.89
CA GLY A 219 -9.55 9.61 18.89
C GLY A 219 -8.78 8.47 18.21
N ARG A 220 -7.46 8.60 17.99
CA ARG A 220 -6.61 7.55 17.38
C ARG A 220 -6.79 6.21 18.07
N LEU A 221 -6.82 5.15 17.24
CA LEU A 221 -7.02 3.80 17.71
C LEU A 221 -5.80 3.31 18.51
N TRP A 222 -4.60 3.40 17.93
CA TRP A 222 -3.40 2.77 18.46
C TRP A 222 -2.70 3.63 19.51
N LEU A 223 -2.61 3.11 20.73
CA LEU A 223 -1.82 3.70 21.81
C LEU A 223 -0.61 2.81 22.12
N GLY A 224 0.57 3.41 22.17
CA GLY A 224 1.83 2.70 22.36
C GLY A 224 1.94 2.08 23.74
N GLU A 225 2.58 0.92 23.81
CA GLU A 225 2.59 0.03 24.98
C GLU A 225 3.27 0.64 26.21
N ARG A 226 4.34 1.42 26.00
CA ARG A 226 5.17 1.96 27.09
C ARG A 226 4.57 3.22 27.72
N LYS A 227 4.33 4.25 26.92
CA LYS A 227 3.87 5.57 27.41
C LYS A 227 2.35 5.77 27.27
N SER A 228 1.64 4.79 26.71
CA SER A 228 0.21 4.90 26.37
C SER A 228 -0.13 6.10 25.46
N GLN A 229 0.89 6.67 24.81
CA GLN A 229 0.73 7.80 23.89
C GLN A 229 0.28 7.32 22.51
N PRO A 230 -0.43 8.13 21.72
CA PRO A 230 -0.77 7.78 20.35
C PRO A 230 0.48 7.40 19.56
N VAL A 231 0.38 6.29 18.84
CA VAL A 231 1.48 5.83 17.99
C VAL A 231 1.70 6.84 16.85
N SER A 232 2.95 6.95 16.40
CA SER A 232 3.39 7.83 15.32
C SER A 232 3.96 6.99 14.18
N ASN A 233 3.96 7.54 12.96
CA ASN A 233 4.58 6.88 11.82
C ASN A 233 6.05 6.53 12.10
N THR A 234 6.80 7.38 12.81
CA THR A 234 8.21 7.10 13.17
C THR A 234 8.32 5.93 14.13
N MET A 235 7.43 5.82 15.12
CA MET A 235 7.40 4.68 16.03
C MET A 235 7.06 3.38 15.28
N LEU A 236 6.07 3.43 14.38
CA LEU A 236 5.71 2.28 13.55
C LEU A 236 6.82 1.90 12.58
N TYR A 237 7.49 2.87 11.97
CA TYR A 237 8.58 2.59 11.03
C TYR A 237 9.76 1.93 11.75
N ARG A 238 10.20 2.50 12.88
CA ARG A 238 11.30 1.93 13.68
C ARG A 238 10.98 0.52 14.18
N THR A 239 9.81 0.31 14.78
CA THR A 239 9.45 -1.04 15.27
C THR A 239 9.28 -2.06 14.13
N TRP A 240 9.00 -1.62 12.90
CA TRP A 240 8.97 -2.49 11.72
C TRP A 240 10.37 -2.96 11.34
N THR A 241 11.29 -2.00 11.17
CA THR A 241 12.65 -2.24 10.66
C THR A 241 13.61 -2.79 11.70
N ASP A 242 13.44 -2.41 12.97
CA ASP A 242 14.34 -2.81 14.06
C ASP A 242 14.02 -4.22 14.61
N SER A 243 13.05 -4.91 14.00
CA SER A 243 12.69 -6.29 14.36
C SER A 243 13.78 -7.27 13.92
N LEU A 244 14.19 -8.17 14.83
CA LEU A 244 15.23 -9.18 14.57
C LEU A 244 14.94 -10.05 13.34
N PHE A 245 13.65 -10.31 13.08
CA PHE A 245 13.21 -11.16 11.97
C PHE A 245 12.72 -10.33 10.78
N CYS A 246 13.07 -9.04 10.69
CA CYS A 246 12.70 -8.22 9.54
C CYS A 246 13.37 -8.76 8.28
N PRO A 247 12.62 -9.16 7.25
CA PRO A 247 13.21 -9.53 5.97
C PRO A 247 14.01 -8.37 5.39
N LYS A 248 14.97 -8.70 4.53
CA LYS A 248 15.85 -7.70 3.90
C LYS A 248 15.01 -6.72 3.07
N ASP A 249 15.33 -5.43 3.18
CA ASP A 249 14.68 -4.33 2.46
C ASP A 249 13.17 -4.18 2.71
N TRP A 250 12.61 -4.95 3.64
CA TRP A 250 11.19 -4.94 3.97
C TRP A 250 10.80 -3.70 4.77
N ASN A 251 10.00 -2.84 4.16
CA ASN A 251 9.52 -1.63 4.79
C ASN A 251 7.98 -1.51 4.76
N PRO A 252 7.38 -0.58 5.53
CA PRO A 252 5.93 -0.47 5.60
C PRO A 252 5.23 -0.16 4.27
N HIS A 253 5.92 0.43 3.28
CA HIS A 253 5.33 0.66 1.97
C HIS A 253 5.14 -0.68 1.23
N ASP A 254 6.11 -1.58 1.35
CA ASP A 254 6.06 -2.91 0.75
C ASP A 254 5.01 -3.81 1.41
N GLY A 255 4.68 -3.56 2.69
CA GLY A 255 3.53 -4.17 3.37
C GLY A 255 2.24 -4.10 2.57
N ARG A 256 2.01 -2.97 1.90
CA ARG A 256 0.85 -2.76 1.05
C ARG A 256 0.97 -3.48 -0.29
N HIS A 257 2.17 -3.61 -0.84
CA HIS A 257 2.42 -4.38 -2.07
C HIS A 257 2.25 -5.88 -1.83
N PHE A 258 2.74 -6.38 -0.70
CA PHE A 258 2.51 -7.75 -0.24
C PHE A 258 1.02 -8.08 -0.14
N PHE A 259 0.22 -7.25 0.53
CA PHE A 259 -1.24 -7.45 0.56
C PHE A 259 -1.84 -7.60 -0.85
N ALA A 260 -1.43 -6.73 -1.76
CA ALA A 260 -1.94 -6.70 -3.12
C ALA A 260 -1.67 -8.02 -3.87
N VAL A 261 -0.42 -8.46 -3.81
CA VAL A 261 0.06 -9.69 -4.45
C VAL A 261 -0.58 -10.91 -3.81
N GLU A 262 -0.55 -11.03 -2.49
CA GLU A 262 -1.10 -12.20 -1.79
C GLU A 262 -2.62 -12.31 -1.94
N LYS A 263 -3.36 -11.18 -2.01
CA LYS A 263 -4.79 -11.24 -2.30
C LYS A 263 -5.09 -11.77 -3.69
N VAL A 264 -4.29 -11.40 -4.69
CA VAL A 264 -4.43 -11.94 -6.05
C VAL A 264 -4.15 -13.44 -6.04
N CYS A 265 -3.06 -13.86 -5.39
CA CYS A 265 -2.73 -15.28 -5.24
C CYS A 265 -3.82 -16.07 -4.51
N GLU A 266 -4.39 -15.53 -3.44
CA GLU A 266 -5.50 -16.14 -2.68
C GLU A 266 -6.73 -16.39 -3.56
N TYR A 267 -7.17 -15.39 -4.33
CA TYR A 267 -8.31 -15.55 -5.24
C TYR A 267 -8.07 -16.62 -6.31
N ILE A 268 -6.85 -16.67 -6.85
CA ILE A 268 -6.49 -17.68 -7.87
C ILE A 268 -6.52 -19.08 -7.27
N ARG A 269 -5.92 -19.26 -6.09
CA ARG A 269 -5.96 -20.54 -5.37
C ARG A 269 -7.40 -20.99 -5.09
N GLN A 270 -8.26 -20.08 -4.64
CA GLN A 270 -9.69 -20.37 -4.42
C GLN A 270 -10.39 -20.77 -5.72
N MET A 271 -10.14 -20.06 -6.83
CA MET A 271 -10.74 -20.40 -8.11
C MET A 271 -10.25 -21.74 -8.66
N MET A 272 -8.95 -22.03 -8.54
CA MET A 272 -8.38 -23.32 -8.92
C MET A 272 -9.04 -24.46 -8.15
N ALA A 273 -9.21 -24.31 -6.83
CA ALA A 273 -9.91 -25.27 -5.99
C ALA A 273 -11.37 -25.47 -6.42
N LEU A 274 -12.10 -24.40 -6.72
CA LEU A 274 -13.50 -24.48 -7.19
C LEU A 274 -13.65 -25.18 -8.54
N HIS A 275 -12.64 -25.08 -9.42
CA HIS A 275 -12.63 -25.75 -10.71
C HIS A 275 -12.08 -27.19 -10.64
N GLY A 276 -11.86 -27.74 -9.44
CA GLY A 276 -11.29 -29.08 -9.27
C GLY A 276 -9.85 -29.19 -9.79
N LYS A 277 -9.19 -28.07 -10.09
CA LYS A 277 -7.81 -28.01 -10.55
C LYS A 277 -6.90 -27.94 -9.32
N GLY A 278 -6.76 -29.09 -8.66
CA GLY A 278 -5.86 -29.25 -7.52
C GLY A 278 -4.38 -29.21 -7.90
N GLU A 279 -4.06 -29.45 -9.17
CA GLU A 279 -2.69 -29.61 -9.64
C GLU A 279 -2.23 -28.52 -10.65
N PRO A 280 -0.97 -28.06 -10.55
CA PRO A 280 -0.34 -27.03 -11.40
C PRO A 280 -0.47 -27.26 -12.90
N LEU A 281 -0.40 -28.53 -13.31
CA LEU A 281 -0.17 -28.98 -14.69
C LEU A 281 -1.29 -28.62 -15.69
N SER A 282 -2.50 -28.33 -15.20
CA SER A 282 -3.69 -28.16 -16.06
C SER A 282 -4.03 -26.70 -16.40
N VAL A 283 -3.17 -25.75 -16.04
CA VAL A 283 -3.52 -24.32 -16.07
C VAL A 283 -2.69 -23.53 -17.09
N ASN A 284 -3.32 -23.21 -18.22
CA ASN A 284 -2.73 -22.36 -19.26
C ASN A 284 -2.40 -20.95 -18.71
N VAL A 285 -1.16 -20.47 -18.93
CA VAL A 285 -0.66 -19.15 -18.49
C VAL A 285 -1.55 -17.99 -18.98
N GLY A 286 -2.11 -18.08 -20.19
CA GLY A 286 -3.06 -17.12 -20.73
C GLY A 286 -4.39 -17.07 -19.97
N TRP A 287 -4.88 -18.22 -19.49
CA TRP A 287 -6.07 -18.30 -18.63
C TRP A 287 -5.80 -17.70 -17.24
N LEU A 288 -4.64 -18.01 -16.64
CA LEU A 288 -4.19 -17.38 -15.39
C LEU A 288 -4.10 -15.86 -15.53
N HIS A 289 -3.41 -15.38 -16.57
CA HIS A 289 -3.24 -13.95 -16.81
C HIS A 289 -4.60 -13.24 -17.04
N GLY A 290 -5.52 -13.86 -17.79
CA GLY A 290 -6.88 -13.36 -18.00
C GLY A 290 -7.69 -13.25 -16.69
N LEU A 291 -7.63 -14.26 -15.84
CA LEU A 291 -8.25 -14.23 -14.51
C LEU A 291 -7.65 -13.14 -13.63
N MET A 292 -6.33 -13.07 -13.56
CA MET A 292 -5.60 -12.09 -12.73
C MET A 292 -5.96 -10.65 -13.12
N ALA A 293 -5.96 -10.34 -14.41
CA ALA A 293 -6.30 -8.99 -14.90
C ALA A 293 -7.75 -8.59 -14.53
N GLY A 294 -8.69 -9.53 -14.59
CA GLY A 294 -10.07 -9.33 -14.16
C GLY A 294 -10.18 -9.02 -12.66
N GLN A 295 -9.51 -9.79 -11.82
CA GLN A 295 -9.57 -9.63 -10.35
C GLN A 295 -8.92 -8.33 -9.87
N VAL A 296 -7.80 -7.90 -10.47
CA VAL A 296 -7.16 -6.65 -10.07
C VAL A 296 -8.01 -5.42 -10.42
N ARG A 297 -8.71 -5.45 -11.57
CA ARG A 297 -9.58 -4.34 -11.98
C ARG A 297 -10.85 -4.27 -11.13
N LEU A 298 -11.50 -5.41 -10.87
CA LEU A 298 -12.81 -5.45 -10.21
C LEU A 298 -12.72 -5.41 -8.67
N ILE A 299 -11.72 -6.05 -8.08
CA ILE A 299 -11.62 -6.23 -6.63
C ILE A 299 -10.49 -5.37 -6.04
N LEU A 300 -9.29 -5.48 -6.58
CA LEU A 300 -8.11 -4.89 -5.94
C LEU A 300 -8.03 -3.37 -6.11
N SER A 301 -8.40 -2.84 -7.28
CA SER A 301 -8.33 -1.41 -7.58
C SER A 301 -9.26 -0.57 -6.68
N PRO A 302 -10.54 -0.94 -6.47
CA PRO A 302 -11.41 -0.28 -5.49
C PRO A 302 -10.92 -0.44 -4.05
N LEU A 303 -10.52 -1.66 -3.65
CA LEU A 303 -10.03 -1.92 -2.31
C LEU A 303 -8.83 -1.05 -1.98
N MET A 304 -7.84 -0.97 -2.86
CA MET A 304 -6.60 -0.21 -2.61
C MET A 304 -6.74 1.29 -2.91
N GLY A 305 -7.74 1.72 -3.69
CA GLY A 305 -7.89 3.11 -4.12
C GLY A 305 -6.78 3.53 -5.10
N HIS A 306 -6.44 2.65 -6.04
CA HIS A 306 -5.47 2.96 -7.09
C HIS A 306 -6.08 3.91 -8.13
N VAL A 307 -5.26 4.85 -8.60
CA VAL A 307 -5.65 5.85 -9.61
C VAL A 307 -5.05 5.52 -10.98
N THR A 308 -4.05 4.65 -11.06
CA THR A 308 -3.31 4.33 -12.29
C THR A 308 -3.21 2.84 -12.56
N GLU A 309 -3.37 2.47 -13.83
CA GLU A 309 -3.26 1.10 -14.37
C GLU A 309 -1.83 0.54 -14.27
N GLU A 310 -0.82 1.41 -14.32
CA GLU A 310 0.59 1.02 -14.20
C GLU A 310 0.90 0.35 -12.85
N THR A 311 0.32 0.85 -11.75
CA THR A 311 0.51 0.24 -10.42
C THR A 311 -0.14 -1.14 -10.36
N THR A 312 -1.27 -1.29 -11.03
CA THR A 312 -2.03 -2.55 -11.16
C THR A 312 -1.22 -3.62 -11.90
N MET A 313 -0.61 -3.26 -13.04
CA MET A 313 0.20 -4.21 -13.82
C MET A 313 1.42 -4.73 -13.05
N ARG A 314 2.03 -3.90 -12.18
CA ARG A 314 3.16 -4.35 -11.36
C ARG A 314 2.78 -5.47 -10.38
N TYR A 315 1.59 -5.39 -9.76
CA TYR A 315 1.12 -6.46 -8.88
C TYR A 315 0.87 -7.77 -9.62
N LEU A 316 0.36 -7.67 -10.86
CA LEU A 316 0.15 -8.85 -11.70
C LEU A 316 1.46 -9.57 -12.00
N THR A 317 2.52 -8.83 -12.35
CA THR A 317 3.85 -9.42 -12.58
C THR A 317 4.39 -10.13 -11.33
N CYS A 318 4.32 -9.50 -10.16
CA CYS A 318 4.79 -10.14 -8.92
C CYS A 318 3.91 -11.32 -8.48
N ALA A 319 2.60 -11.23 -8.62
CA ALA A 319 1.72 -12.35 -8.32
C ALA A 319 1.99 -13.53 -9.25
N HIS A 320 2.25 -13.28 -10.53
CA HIS A 320 2.63 -14.32 -11.48
C HIS A 320 3.92 -15.01 -11.05
N GLN A 321 4.95 -14.23 -10.69
CA GLN A 321 6.20 -14.78 -10.18
C GLN A 321 6.00 -15.63 -8.91
N ARG A 322 5.23 -15.13 -7.94
CA ARG A 322 4.90 -15.87 -6.70
C ARG A 322 4.20 -17.19 -6.99
N LEU A 323 3.28 -17.20 -7.95
CA LEU A 323 2.56 -18.41 -8.33
C LEU A 323 3.49 -19.41 -9.03
N ILE A 324 4.37 -18.96 -9.92
CA ILE A 324 5.40 -19.83 -10.53
C ILE A 324 6.33 -20.42 -9.46
N GLU A 325 6.79 -19.62 -8.49
CA GLU A 325 7.61 -20.12 -7.37
C GLU A 325 6.89 -21.20 -6.55
N THR A 326 5.56 -21.10 -6.43
CA THR A 326 4.75 -22.05 -5.66
C THR A 326 4.42 -23.31 -6.47
N PHE A 327 4.19 -23.17 -7.77
CA PHE A 327 3.61 -24.20 -8.62
C PHE A 327 4.56 -24.81 -9.64
N GLY A 328 5.77 -24.28 -9.78
CA GLY A 328 6.69 -24.64 -10.87
C GLY A 328 6.41 -23.85 -12.14
N HIS A 329 7.42 -23.74 -13.01
CA HIS A 329 7.22 -23.18 -14.35
C HIS A 329 6.70 -24.30 -15.26
N PRO A 330 5.56 -24.14 -15.96
CA PRO A 330 4.96 -25.24 -16.74
C PRO A 330 5.92 -25.87 -17.76
N ALA A 331 6.84 -25.09 -18.32
CA ALA A 331 7.84 -25.59 -19.28
C ALA A 331 8.93 -26.50 -18.66
N LEU A 332 9.17 -26.45 -17.35
CA LEU A 332 10.09 -27.38 -16.69
C LEU A 332 9.40 -28.74 -16.50
N ASP A 333 8.13 -28.72 -16.12
CA ASP A 333 7.32 -29.94 -15.99
C ASP A 333 7.07 -30.61 -17.36
N TRP A 334 6.99 -29.85 -18.46
CA TRP A 334 6.94 -30.40 -19.82
C TRP A 334 8.23 -31.13 -20.20
N ASN A 335 9.40 -30.65 -19.74
CA ASN A 335 10.65 -31.37 -19.95
C ASN A 335 10.68 -32.64 -19.10
N ASP A 336 10.24 -32.58 -17.84
CA ASP A 336 10.13 -33.78 -16.99
C ASP A 336 9.13 -34.81 -17.56
N LEU A 337 8.06 -34.36 -18.22
CA LEU A 337 7.11 -35.23 -18.93
C LEU A 337 7.73 -35.88 -20.19
N LEU A 338 8.50 -35.11 -20.96
CA LEU A 338 9.23 -35.61 -22.13
C LEU A 338 10.41 -36.52 -21.74
N ASP A 339 11.01 -36.29 -20.57
CA ASP A 339 12.11 -37.08 -20.03
C ASP A 339 11.61 -38.33 -19.27
N SER A 340 10.32 -38.39 -18.93
CA SER A 340 9.66 -39.55 -18.31
C SER A 340 8.86 -40.43 -19.29
N ASP A 341 8.75 -40.01 -20.55
CA ASP A 341 8.38 -40.90 -21.67
C ASP A 341 9.57 -41.84 -21.95
N ASP A 342 9.69 -42.88 -21.11
CA ASP A 342 10.12 -44.18 -21.59
C ASP A 342 9.08 -44.54 -22.67
N LEU A 343 9.47 -44.33 -23.94
CA LEU A 343 8.70 -44.67 -25.13
C LEU A 343 8.42 -46.18 -25.11
N GLY A 344 7.39 -46.57 -24.38
CA GLY A 344 6.76 -47.87 -24.47
C GLY A 344 6.04 -47.91 -25.81
N ASP A 345 6.67 -48.56 -26.78
CA ASP A 345 6.09 -48.91 -28.06
C ASP A 345 4.71 -49.58 -27.89
N GLU A 346 3.66 -48.98 -28.46
CA GLU A 346 2.49 -49.69 -29.00
C GLU A 346 2.24 -49.28 -30.46
#